data_AF-A0A238U6F3-F1
#
_entry.id   AF-A0A238U6F3-F1
#
_cell.length_a   1.000
_cell.length_b   1.000
_cell.length_c   1.000
_cell.angle_alpha   90.00
_cell.angle_beta   90.00
_cell.angle_gamma   90.00
#
_symmetry.space_group_name_H-M   'P 1'
#
loop_
_entity.id
_entity.type
_entity.pdbx_description
1 polymer ?
#
loop_
_entity_poly.entity_id
_entity_poly.type
_entity_poly.pdbx_seq_one_letter_code
_entity_poly.pdbx_strand_id
1 'polypeptide(L)'
;MAHTNNGIITSFKYDGELLNVILVGNYCLIPFKNKYGTNYSDSVLEPYEELTKETRKILKELSFKGKCAYIETDYFGGPGSQISEVWFNGERMIGPLISFDGIENPKIPLGAILVENSINESLKTIGVYRHEEKDEFDSLRLGSYRSNDEIIEEYKKTQSNKV
;
A
#
# COMPACT_ATOMS: atom_id res chain seq x y z
N MET A 1 -2.23 -9.70 -16.34
CA MET A 1 -1.56 -10.23 -15.13
C MET A 1 -1.92 -9.27 -14.01
N ALA A 2 -2.32 -9.77 -12.84
CA ALA A 2 -2.66 -8.94 -11.69
C ALA A 2 -1.41 -8.21 -11.19
N HIS A 3 -1.51 -6.91 -10.92
CA HIS A 3 -0.53 -6.16 -10.17
C HIS A 3 -1.06 -5.92 -8.76
N THR A 4 -0.58 -6.73 -7.81
CA THR A 4 -0.92 -6.60 -6.38
C THR A 4 0.31 -6.13 -5.62
N ASN A 5 0.36 -4.83 -5.37
CA ASN A 5 1.33 -4.14 -4.54
C ASN A 5 0.65 -3.75 -3.22
N ASN A 6 0.72 -4.65 -2.23
CA ASN A 6 0.07 -4.49 -0.94
C ASN A 6 1.13 -4.36 0.16
N GLY A 7 1.04 -3.33 1.00
CA GLY A 7 2.08 -3.10 1.99
C GLY A 7 1.95 -1.80 2.78
N ILE A 8 2.96 -1.56 3.61
CA ILE A 8 3.16 -0.28 4.28
C ILE A 8 4.28 0.48 3.58
N ILE A 9 4.00 1.72 3.21
CA ILE A 9 4.99 2.68 2.74
C ILE A 9 5.31 3.63 3.89
N THR A 10 6.57 3.67 4.31
CA THR A 10 7.05 4.58 5.35
C THR A 10 7.66 5.83 4.72
N SER A 11 7.46 6.99 5.35
CA SER A 11 8.13 8.26 4.99
C SER A 11 9.57 8.39 5.51
N PHE A 12 10.08 7.32 6.11
CA PHE A 12 11.40 7.22 6.72
C PHE A 12 12.04 5.90 6.34
N LYS A 13 13.37 5.86 6.37
CA LYS A 13 14.13 4.63 6.11
C LYS A 13 13.83 3.64 7.22
N TYR A 14 13.37 2.46 6.86
CA TYR A 14 13.16 1.36 7.78
C TYR A 14 14.44 0.51 7.88
N ASP A 15 14.90 0.29 9.11
CA ASP A 15 16.12 -0.45 9.45
C ASP A 15 15.86 -1.68 10.33
N GLY A 16 14.58 -2.04 10.50
CA GLY A 16 14.20 -3.23 11.26
C GLY A 16 14.30 -4.52 10.44
N GLU A 17 13.82 -5.62 11.04
CA GLU A 17 14.01 -6.97 10.52
C GLU A 17 12.97 -7.38 9.45
N LEU A 18 11.88 -6.61 9.29
CA LEU A 18 10.89 -6.91 8.27
C LEU A 18 11.48 -6.76 6.86
N LEU A 19 11.03 -7.63 5.96
CA LEU A 19 11.35 -7.51 4.54
C LEU A 19 10.92 -6.13 4.05
N ASN A 20 11.84 -5.43 3.40
CA ASN A 20 11.61 -4.06 2.99
C ASN A 20 12.43 -3.70 1.76
N VAL A 21 11.87 -2.86 0.89
CA VAL A 21 12.58 -2.33 -0.27
C VAL A 21 12.69 -0.82 -0.14
N ILE A 22 13.90 -0.30 -0.33
CA ILE A 22 14.15 1.14 -0.31
C ILE A 22 13.58 1.72 -1.61
N LEU A 23 12.66 2.66 -1.47
CA LEU A 23 12.11 3.43 -2.57
C LEU A 23 12.94 4.71 -2.76
N VAL A 24 12.53 5.57 -3.68
CA VAL A 24 13.20 6.85 -3.92
C VAL A 24 13.28 7.68 -2.63
N GLY A 25 14.44 8.28 -2.36
CA GLY A 25 14.67 9.11 -1.18
C GLY A 25 14.72 8.30 0.12
N ASN A 26 13.91 8.71 1.11
CA ASN A 26 13.81 8.04 2.41
C ASN A 26 12.60 7.11 2.52
N TYR A 27 11.87 6.89 1.44
CA TYR A 27 10.68 6.06 1.47
C TYR A 27 11.06 4.57 1.45
N CYS A 28 10.24 3.74 2.08
CA CYS A 28 10.45 2.31 2.10
C CYS A 28 9.13 1.56 2.00
N LEU A 29 9.09 0.50 1.19
CA LEU A 29 7.95 -0.41 1.09
C LEU A 29 8.23 -1.66 1.94
N ILE A 30 7.35 -1.94 2.88
CA ILE A 30 7.29 -3.21 3.62
C ILE A 30 6.10 -3.99 3.03
N PRO A 31 6.34 -4.91 2.07
CA PRO A 31 5.27 -5.69 1.48
C PRO A 31 4.81 -6.80 2.44
N PHE A 32 3.55 -7.21 2.32
CA PHE A 32 3.05 -8.39 3.01
C PHE A 32 2.83 -9.55 2.05
N LYS A 33 2.89 -10.77 2.58
CA LYS A 33 2.39 -11.91 1.82
C LYS A 33 0.87 -11.80 1.77
N ASN A 34 0.32 -11.60 0.57
CA ASN A 34 -1.11 -11.68 0.34
C ASN A 34 -1.61 -13.05 0.80
N LYS A 35 -2.72 -13.08 1.52
CA LYS A 35 -3.43 -14.32 1.77
C LYS A 35 -4.34 -14.56 0.57
N TYR A 36 -3.79 -15.14 -0.50
CA TYR A 36 -4.66 -15.71 -1.52
C TYR A 36 -5.61 -16.72 -0.86
N GLY A 37 -6.90 -16.38 -0.78
CA GLY A 37 -7.95 -17.27 -0.29
C GLY A 37 -8.76 -16.76 0.89
N THR A 38 -9.46 -15.64 0.74
CA THR A 38 -10.65 -15.38 1.56
C THR A 38 -11.90 -15.73 0.75
N ASN A 39 -12.66 -16.71 1.27
CA ASN A 39 -14.01 -16.96 0.82
C ASN A 39 -14.83 -15.69 1.12
N TYR A 40 -15.33 -15.04 0.07
CA TYR A 40 -16.33 -13.97 0.19
C TYR A 40 -17.47 -14.46 1.10
N SER A 41 -17.60 -13.85 2.27
CA SER A 41 -18.77 -14.05 3.12
C SER A 41 -19.64 -12.80 2.97
N ASP A 42 -20.87 -12.99 2.48
CA ASP A 42 -21.83 -11.95 2.08
C ASP A 42 -22.29 -10.98 3.20
N SER A 43 -21.75 -11.04 4.42
CA SER A 43 -22.39 -10.38 5.56
C SER A 43 -21.91 -8.97 5.91
N VAL A 44 -20.73 -8.49 5.49
CA VAL A 44 -20.33 -7.06 5.55
C VAL A 44 -19.24 -6.83 4.50
N LEU A 45 -19.39 -5.82 3.62
CA LEU A 45 -18.31 -5.39 2.73
C LEU A 45 -17.32 -4.58 3.58
N GLU A 46 -16.28 -5.24 4.08
CA GLU A 46 -15.19 -4.60 4.82
C GLU A 46 -14.35 -3.73 3.86
N PRO A 47 -13.81 -2.60 4.33
CA PRO A 47 -13.04 -1.70 3.48
C PRO A 47 -11.64 -2.20 3.13
N TYR A 48 -11.20 -3.33 3.69
CA TYR A 48 -9.87 -3.91 3.45
C TYR A 48 -10.01 -5.37 3.11
N GLU A 49 -9.30 -5.83 2.09
CA GLU A 49 -9.27 -7.24 1.70
C GLU A 49 -8.15 -8.00 2.41
N GLU A 50 -7.03 -7.33 2.71
CA GLU A 50 -5.78 -7.96 3.18
C GLU A 50 -5.29 -7.42 4.54
N LEU A 51 -5.86 -6.33 5.06
CA LEU A 51 -5.41 -5.72 6.32
C LEU A 51 -5.70 -6.59 7.55
N THR A 52 -4.72 -7.38 7.98
CA THR A 52 -4.82 -8.20 9.20
C THR A 52 -4.60 -7.39 10.49
N LYS A 53 -4.97 -7.98 11.64
CA LYS A 53 -4.71 -7.39 12.97
C LYS A 53 -3.21 -7.20 13.22
N GLU A 54 -2.38 -8.15 12.79
CA GLU A 54 -0.93 -8.10 12.89
C GLU A 54 -0.36 -6.97 12.04
N THR A 55 -0.83 -6.84 10.80
CA THR A 55 -0.44 -5.76 9.89
C THR A 55 -0.81 -4.39 10.46
N ARG A 56 -2.03 -4.25 11.00
CA ARG A 56 -2.46 -3.01 11.66
C ARG A 56 -1.62 -2.69 12.89
N LYS A 57 -1.19 -3.70 13.66
CA LYS A 57 -0.28 -3.51 14.81
C LYS A 57 1.07 -2.96 14.35
N ILE A 58 1.67 -3.56 13.32
CA ILE A 58 2.94 -3.10 12.72
C ILE A 58 2.79 -1.67 12.21
N LEU A 59 1.72 -1.37 11.46
CA LEU A 59 1.43 -0.02 10.95
C LEU A 59 1.34 1.01 12.08
N LYS A 60 0.63 0.68 13.15
CA LYS A 60 0.54 1.53 14.34
C LYS A 60 1.91 1.78 14.96
N GLU A 61 2.71 0.73 15.17
CA GLU A 61 4.05 0.85 15.76
C GLU A 61 4.99 1.69 14.89
N LEU A 62 5.00 1.46 13.58
CA LEU A 62 5.80 2.24 12.62
C LEU A 62 5.37 3.71 12.60
N SER A 63 4.08 3.98 12.73
CA SER A 63 3.56 5.34 12.65
C SER A 63 4.05 6.28 13.77
N PHE A 64 4.57 5.74 14.87
CA PHE A 64 5.24 6.54 15.91
C PHE A 64 6.61 7.08 15.46
N LYS A 65 7.25 6.45 14.47
CA LYS A 65 8.54 6.91 13.92
C LYS A 65 8.38 7.97 12.84
N GLY A 66 7.22 8.03 12.20
CA GLY A 66 6.92 8.97 11.12
C GLY A 66 5.63 8.57 10.41
N LYS A 67 5.23 9.32 9.37
CA LYS A 67 4.01 8.99 8.63
C LYS A 67 4.16 7.69 7.86
N CYS A 68 3.12 6.88 7.87
CA CYS A 68 3.04 5.62 7.12
C CYS A 68 1.74 5.56 6.33
N ALA A 69 1.80 5.05 5.11
CA ALA A 69 0.62 4.73 4.31
C ALA A 69 0.50 3.22 4.18
N TYR A 70 -0.67 2.67 4.49
CA TYR A 70 -1.05 1.33 4.05
C TYR A 70 -1.70 1.41 2.69
N ILE A 71 -1.37 0.47 1.80
CA ILE A 71 -1.95 0.38 0.46
C ILE A 71 -2.36 -1.06 0.14
N GLU A 72 -3.49 -1.21 -0.52
CA GLU A 72 -3.92 -2.41 -1.24
C GLU A 72 -4.20 -2.01 -2.69
N THR A 73 -3.63 -2.74 -3.64
CA THR A 73 -3.90 -2.56 -5.07
C THR A 73 -4.39 -3.85 -5.68
N ASP A 74 -5.41 -3.71 -6.51
CA ASP A 74 -5.87 -4.76 -7.38
C ASP A 74 -5.90 -4.31 -8.85
N TYR A 75 -4.72 -4.19 -9.46
CA TYR A 75 -4.59 -3.74 -10.85
C TYR A 75 -4.58 -4.94 -11.79
N PHE A 76 -5.75 -5.35 -12.30
CA PHE A 76 -5.86 -6.44 -13.27
C PHE A 76 -5.76 -6.00 -14.75
N GLY A 77 -5.32 -4.77 -15.05
CA GLY A 77 -5.39 -4.23 -16.42
C GLY A 77 -6.84 -4.15 -16.93
N GLY A 78 -7.77 -3.93 -16.01
CA GLY A 78 -9.22 -3.95 -16.16
C GLY A 78 -9.87 -3.43 -14.86
N PRO A 79 -11.20 -3.62 -14.67
CA PRO A 79 -11.91 -3.12 -13.50
C PRO A 79 -11.28 -3.60 -12.18
N GLY A 80 -11.04 -2.69 -11.24
CA GLY A 80 -10.34 -3.01 -9.98
C GLY A 80 -10.51 -1.93 -8.92
N SER A 81 -10.03 -2.21 -7.71
CA SER A 81 -10.10 -1.27 -6.59
C SER A 81 -8.72 -1.00 -5.98
N GLN A 82 -8.61 0.14 -5.32
CA GLN A 82 -7.43 0.52 -4.54
C GLN A 82 -7.90 1.03 -3.20
N ILE A 83 -7.26 0.56 -2.14
CA ILE A 83 -7.55 0.98 -0.77
C ILE A 83 -6.28 1.56 -0.16
N SER A 84 -6.44 2.62 0.63
CA SER A 84 -5.33 3.14 1.41
C SER A 84 -5.76 3.76 2.73
N GLU A 85 -4.82 3.85 3.68
CA GLU A 85 -4.97 4.64 4.89
C GLU A 85 -3.63 5.21 5.34
N VAL A 86 -3.65 6.38 5.98
CA VAL A 86 -2.43 7.00 6.52
C VAL A 86 -2.48 7.04 8.03
N TRP A 87 -1.36 6.70 8.64
CA TRP A 87 -1.16 6.70 10.08
C TRP A 87 -0.02 7.62 10.48
N PHE A 88 -0.19 8.27 11.62
CA PHE A 88 0.83 9.08 12.27
C PHE A 88 0.62 9.05 13.78
N ASN A 89 1.72 8.91 14.53
CA ASN A 89 1.72 8.92 15.99
C ASN A 89 0.77 7.89 16.63
N GLY A 90 0.68 6.69 16.05
CA GLY A 90 -0.13 5.60 16.56
C GLY A 90 -1.63 5.69 16.24
N GLU A 91 -2.04 6.68 15.44
CA GLU A 91 -3.43 6.94 15.10
C GLU A 91 -3.61 7.01 13.57
N ARG A 92 -4.80 6.62 13.12
CA ARG A 92 -5.19 6.77 11.71
C ARG A 92 -5.53 8.24 11.45
N MET A 93 -4.75 8.88 10.59
CA MET A 93 -4.90 10.27 10.18
C MET A 93 -5.93 10.44 9.06
N ILE A 94 -5.90 9.57 8.04
CA ILE A 94 -6.89 9.54 6.94
C ILE A 94 -7.23 8.10 6.55
N GLY A 95 -8.45 7.91 6.04
CA GLY A 95 -8.92 6.65 5.46
C GLY A 95 -9.88 5.84 6.36
N PRO A 96 -10.34 4.67 5.86
CA PRO A 96 -9.97 4.06 4.59
C PRO A 96 -10.43 4.89 3.38
N LEU A 97 -9.50 5.19 2.48
CA LEU A 97 -9.78 5.76 1.18
C LEU A 97 -9.94 4.62 0.19
N ILE A 98 -10.91 4.71 -0.71
CA ILE A 98 -11.11 3.74 -1.78
C ILE A 98 -11.26 4.45 -3.12
N SER A 99 -10.69 3.88 -4.17
CA SER A 99 -10.91 4.30 -5.55
C SER A 99 -11.14 3.08 -6.41
N PHE A 100 -11.89 3.24 -7.50
CA PHE A 100 -12.19 2.18 -8.44
C PHE A 100 -11.81 2.61 -9.84
N ASP A 101 -11.24 1.68 -10.60
CA ASP A 101 -11.00 1.84 -12.03
C ASP A 101 -11.92 0.89 -12.79
N GLY A 102 -12.50 1.32 -13.91
CA GLY A 102 -13.34 0.48 -14.78
C GLY A 102 -14.62 -0.12 -14.16
N ILE A 103 -15.03 0.29 -12.95
CA ILE A 103 -16.25 -0.22 -12.28
C ILE A 103 -17.35 0.84 -12.32
N GLU A 104 -18.46 0.52 -13.00
CA GLU A 104 -19.67 1.33 -12.97
C GLU A 104 -20.46 1.12 -11.67
N ASN A 105 -20.85 2.21 -11.01
CA ASN A 105 -21.66 2.20 -9.78
C ASN A 105 -21.10 1.26 -8.68
N PRO A 106 -19.85 1.46 -8.23
CA PRO A 106 -19.24 0.58 -7.25
C PRO A 106 -19.98 0.65 -5.90
N LYS A 107 -20.08 -0.50 -5.23
CA LYS A 107 -20.52 -0.53 -3.83
C LYS A 107 -19.38 -0.05 -2.94
N ILE A 108 -19.63 1.02 -2.19
CA ILE A 108 -18.64 1.58 -1.28
C ILE A 108 -18.74 0.85 0.07
N PRO A 109 -17.64 0.26 0.59
CA PRO A 109 -17.61 -0.30 1.94
C PRO A 109 -18.03 0.69 3.01
N LEU A 110 -18.70 0.21 4.07
CA LEU A 110 -19.09 1.09 5.18
C LEU A 110 -17.86 1.71 5.84
N GLY A 111 -17.84 3.03 5.95
CA GLY A 111 -16.73 3.77 6.55
C GLY A 111 -15.55 4.04 5.61
N ALA A 112 -15.60 3.58 4.35
CA ALA A 112 -14.66 4.01 3.32
C ALA A 112 -15.11 5.33 2.67
N ILE A 113 -14.13 6.11 2.24
CA ILE A 113 -14.32 7.38 1.53
C ILE A 113 -13.92 7.16 0.08
N LEU A 114 -14.88 7.29 -0.84
CA LEU A 114 -14.61 7.23 -2.27
C LEU A 114 -13.82 8.46 -2.71
N VAL A 115 -12.68 8.24 -3.36
CA VAL A 115 -11.80 9.27 -3.94
C VAL A 115 -11.39 8.84 -5.35
N GLU A 116 -10.78 9.75 -6.10
CA GLU A 116 -10.34 9.47 -7.48
C GLU A 116 -9.14 8.52 -7.52
N ASN A 117 -8.14 8.73 -6.64
CA ASN A 117 -6.96 7.89 -6.55
C ASN A 117 -6.50 7.74 -5.10
N SER A 118 -6.95 6.68 -4.43
CA SER A 118 -6.76 6.49 -2.99
C SER A 118 -5.29 6.42 -2.62
N ILE A 119 -4.46 5.79 -3.44
CA ILE A 119 -3.04 5.61 -3.14
C ILE A 119 -2.28 6.91 -3.34
N ASN A 120 -2.42 7.59 -4.48
CA ASN A 120 -1.71 8.85 -4.71
C ASN A 120 -2.07 9.92 -3.66
N GLU A 121 -3.33 9.99 -3.22
CA GLU A 121 -3.73 10.89 -2.13
C GLU A 121 -3.02 10.54 -0.80
N SER A 122 -2.92 9.26 -0.46
CA SER A 122 -2.17 8.80 0.72
C SER A 122 -0.66 9.05 0.60
N LEU A 123 -0.07 8.83 -0.57
CA LEU A 123 1.35 9.08 -0.85
C LEU A 123 1.68 10.57 -0.70
N LYS A 124 0.85 11.44 -1.28
CA LYS A 124 0.94 12.89 -1.11
C LYS A 124 0.86 13.29 0.36
N THR A 125 -0.04 12.66 1.13
CA THR A 125 -0.23 12.94 2.56
C THR A 125 0.99 12.58 3.41
N ILE A 126 1.72 11.51 3.05
CA ILE A 126 2.98 11.14 3.71
C ILE A 126 4.19 11.95 3.22
N GLY A 127 4.01 12.83 2.22
CA GLY A 127 5.01 13.80 1.74
C GLY A 127 5.68 13.43 0.41
N VAL A 128 5.12 12.48 -0.35
CA VAL A 128 5.63 12.16 -1.69
C VAL A 128 5.28 13.31 -2.62
N TYR A 129 6.26 13.76 -3.39
CA TYR A 129 6.07 14.76 -4.43
C TYR A 129 6.09 14.11 -5.79
N ARG A 130 5.28 14.64 -6.71
CA ARG A 130 5.33 14.29 -8.13
C ARG A 130 6.65 14.74 -8.74
N HIS A 131 7.20 13.93 -9.62
CA HIS A 131 8.37 14.25 -10.42
C HIS A 131 8.03 14.24 -11.91
N GLU A 132 8.25 15.37 -12.58
CA GLU A 132 7.99 15.53 -14.03
C GLU A 132 6.54 15.19 -14.41
N GLU A 133 6.33 14.27 -15.35
CA GLU A 133 5.03 13.80 -15.82
C GLU A 133 4.52 12.56 -15.05
N LYS A 134 5.13 12.24 -13.89
CA LYS A 134 4.75 11.08 -13.06
C LYS A 134 3.83 11.47 -11.92
N ASP A 135 2.93 10.56 -11.56
CA ASP A 135 2.17 10.66 -10.32
C ASP A 135 3.03 10.27 -9.10
N GLU A 136 2.46 10.34 -7.89
CA GLU A 136 3.17 10.01 -6.66
C GLU A 136 3.64 8.53 -6.62
N PHE A 137 2.83 7.62 -7.15
CA PHE A 137 3.12 6.19 -7.22
C PHE A 137 4.33 5.88 -8.11
N ASP A 138 4.33 6.43 -9.33
CA ASP A 138 5.42 6.31 -10.29
C ASP A 138 6.67 7.09 -9.87
N SER A 139 6.50 8.18 -9.13
CA SER A 139 7.60 8.93 -8.52
C SER A 139 8.37 8.10 -7.48
N LEU A 140 7.72 7.14 -6.82
CA LEU A 140 8.36 6.15 -5.95
C LEU A 140 8.85 4.91 -6.70
N ARG A 141 8.72 4.87 -8.03
CA ARG A 141 9.01 3.72 -8.91
C ARG A 141 8.16 2.49 -8.62
N LEU A 142 7.02 2.64 -7.94
CA LEU A 142 6.17 1.51 -7.57
C LEU A 142 5.54 0.83 -8.79
N GLY A 143 5.31 1.57 -9.89
CA GLY A 143 4.89 1.01 -11.18
C GLY A 143 5.90 0.05 -11.83
N SER A 144 7.14 -0.03 -11.31
CA SER A 144 8.12 -1.03 -11.77
C SER A 144 7.87 -2.42 -11.19
N TYR A 145 7.08 -2.53 -10.11
CA TYR A 145 6.75 -3.78 -9.45
C TYR A 145 5.44 -4.32 -9.95
N ARG A 146 5.48 -5.52 -10.53
CA ARG A 146 4.28 -6.20 -11.00
C ARG A 146 3.61 -7.02 -9.92
N SER A 147 4.29 -7.35 -8.82
CA SER A 147 3.69 -8.04 -7.67
C SER A 147 4.56 -7.95 -6.43
N ASN A 148 3.96 -8.20 -5.26
CA ASN A 148 4.69 -8.41 -4.01
C ASN A 148 5.77 -9.50 -4.11
N ASP A 149 5.60 -10.52 -4.95
CA ASP A 149 6.61 -11.56 -5.15
C ASP A 149 7.89 -11.02 -5.83
N GLU A 150 7.74 -10.14 -6.83
CA GLU A 150 8.88 -9.45 -7.45
C GLU A 150 9.63 -8.57 -6.43
N ILE A 151 8.89 -7.87 -5.56
CA ILE A 151 9.46 -7.06 -4.46
C ILE A 151 10.27 -7.96 -3.50
N ILE A 152 9.74 -9.14 -3.16
CA ILE A 152 10.40 -10.11 -2.29
C ILE A 152 11.68 -10.66 -2.94
N GLU A 153 11.68 -10.91 -4.25
CA GLU A 153 12.88 -11.34 -4.97
C GLU A 153 13.97 -10.28 -5.00
N GLU A 154 13.61 -9.01 -5.23
CA GLU A 154 14.58 -7.91 -5.21
C GLU A 154 15.23 -7.76 -3.82
N TYR A 155 14.44 -7.86 -2.76
CA TYR A 155 14.97 -7.86 -1.39
C TYR A 155 16.01 -8.96 -1.16
N LYS A 156 15.73 -10.19 -1.62
CA LYS A 156 16.68 -11.30 -1.49
C LYS A 156 17.99 -11.01 -2.22
N LYS A 157 17.93 -10.48 -3.45
CA LYS A 157 19.12 -10.11 -4.23
C LYS A 157 19.96 -9.04 -3.53
N THR A 158 19.33 -8.01 -2.96
CA THR A 158 20.04 -6.94 -2.24
C THR A 158 20.70 -7.41 -0.95
N GLN A 159 20.15 -8.44 -0.28
CA GLN A 159 20.79 -9.05 0.89
C GLN A 159 21.95 -9.98 0.52
N SER A 160 21.84 -10.74 -0.58
CA SER A 160 22.92 -11.61 -1.06
C SER A 160 24.16 -10.84 -1.55
N ASN A 161 23.99 -9.62 -2.06
CA ASN A 161 25.10 -8.76 -2.49
C ASN A 161 25.82 -8.02 -1.35
N LYS A 162 25.39 -8.20 -0.10
CA LYS A 162 26.06 -7.65 1.10
C LYS A 162 27.06 -8.63 1.75
N VAL A 163 27.29 -9.79 1.12
CA VAL A 163 28.21 -10.84 1.59
C VAL A 163 29.50 -10.80 0.78
#